data_AF-A0A6B3CX83-F1
#
_entry.id   AF-A0A6B3CX83-F1
#
_cell.length_a   1.000
_cell.length_b   1.000
_cell.length_c   1.000
_cell.angle_alpha   90.00
_cell.angle_beta   90.00
_cell.angle_gamma   90.00
#
_symmetry.space_group_name_H-M   'P 1'
#
loop_
_entity.id
_entity.type
_entity.pdbx_description
1 polymer ?
#
loop_
_entity_poly.entity_id
_entity_poly.type
_entity_poly.pdbx_seq_one_letter_code
_entity_poly.pdbx_strand_id
1 'polypeptide(L)' 'KVAEAQFPFDALREAGYEAAVHATGRWNGVAVLSRVGIEDVVKGLPGDPGYEGAQEPRAISATCGPARVWSVYVPNGR' A
#
# COMPACT_ATOMS: atom_id res chain seq x y z
N LYS A 1 -8.23 -10.01 -6.85
CA LYS A 1 -7.34 -9.13 -6.04
C LYS A 1 -6.49 -10.01 -5.14
N VAL A 2 -5.33 -9.53 -4.69
CA VAL A 2 -4.32 -10.36 -4.01
C VAL A 2 -4.31 -10.05 -2.51
N ALA A 3 -4.24 -11.05 -1.65
CA ALA A 3 -3.99 -10.85 -0.22
C ALA A 3 -2.51 -10.56 0.02
N GLU A 4 -2.15 -9.85 1.09
CA GLU A 4 -0.74 -9.54 1.40
C GLU A 4 0.16 -10.79 1.40
N ALA A 5 -0.30 -11.92 1.95
CA ALA A 5 0.43 -13.19 1.95
C ALA A 5 0.72 -13.78 0.56
N GLN A 6 -0.02 -13.35 -0.46
CA GLN A 6 0.14 -13.77 -1.85
C GLN A 6 0.83 -12.68 -2.70
N PHE A 7 1.22 -11.55 -2.09
CA PHE A 7 1.91 -10.46 -2.78
C PHE A 7 3.34 -10.88 -3.12
N PRO A 8 3.86 -10.60 -4.33
CA PRO A 8 5.10 -11.18 -4.83
C PRO A 8 6.35 -10.44 -4.31
N PHE A 9 6.54 -10.40 -2.98
CA PHE A 9 7.68 -9.73 -2.36
C PHE A 9 9.03 -10.26 -2.86
N ASP A 10 9.19 -11.58 -2.97
CA ASP A 10 10.45 -12.19 -3.38
C ASP A 10 10.84 -11.84 -4.82
N ALA A 11 9.90 -11.94 -5.76
CA ALA A 11 10.15 -11.58 -7.16
C ALA A 11 10.49 -10.09 -7.30
N LEU A 12 9.87 -9.21 -6.50
CA LEU A 12 10.18 -7.78 -6.49
C LEU A 12 11.57 -7.52 -5.90
N ARG A 13 11.93 -8.23 -4.82
CA ARG A 13 13.26 -8.17 -4.22
C ARG A 13 14.36 -8.65 -5.18
N GLU A 14 14.13 -9.74 -5.90
CA GLU A 14 15.01 -10.22 -6.96
C GLU A 14 15.17 -9.19 -8.09
N ALA A 15 14.10 -8.47 -8.43
CA ALA A 15 14.14 -7.36 -9.37
C ALA A 15 14.81 -6.09 -8.81
N GLY A 16 15.20 -6.08 -7.52
CA GLY A 16 15.88 -4.98 -6.83
C GLY A 16 14.95 -3.92 -6.27
N TYR A 17 13.72 -4.28 -5.89
CA TYR A 17 12.77 -3.42 -5.21
C TYR A 17 12.48 -3.92 -3.80
N GLU A 18 12.38 -2.99 -2.86
CA GLU A 18 11.59 -3.18 -1.64
C GLU A 18 10.14 -2.81 -1.93
N ALA A 19 9.20 -3.44 -1.22
CA ALA A 19 7.79 -3.18 -1.40
C ALA A 19 7.05 -3.13 -0.06
N ALA A 20 6.08 -2.21 0.03
CA ALA A 20 5.06 -2.19 1.07
C ALA A 20 3.69 -2.25 0.42
N VAL A 21 2.79 -3.06 0.97
CA VAL A 21 1.45 -3.29 0.40
C VAL A 21 0.39 -3.15 1.49
N HIS A 22 -0.77 -2.62 1.11
CA HIS A 22 -1.99 -2.66 1.90
C HIS A 22 -3.05 -3.35 1.05
N ALA A 23 -3.35 -4.62 1.36
CA ALA A 23 -4.28 -5.44 0.59
C ALA A 23 -4.89 -6.57 1.44
N THR A 24 -6.19 -6.81 1.31
CA THR A 24 -6.94 -7.83 2.07
C THR A 24 -7.39 -9.02 1.23
N GLY A 25 -7.06 -9.06 -0.07
CA GLY A 25 -7.44 -10.16 -0.97
C GLY A 25 -8.88 -10.15 -1.47
N ARG A 26 -9.77 -9.33 -0.89
CA ARG A 26 -11.17 -9.22 -1.33
C ARG A 26 -11.39 -8.10 -2.34
N TRP A 27 -11.18 -6.86 -1.87
CA TRP A 27 -11.31 -5.62 -2.63
C TRP A 27 -10.06 -4.77 -2.39
N ASN A 28 -9.92 -3.66 -3.12
CA ASN A 28 -8.86 -2.69 -2.80
C ASN A 28 -7.45 -3.14 -3.22
N GLY A 29 -6.42 -2.61 -2.59
CA GLY A 29 -5.04 -2.97 -2.86
C GLY A 29 -4.27 -1.80 -3.43
N VAL A 30 -3.35 -1.30 -2.63
CA VAL A 30 -2.36 -0.30 -3.03
C VAL A 30 -0.99 -0.76 -2.53
N ALA A 31 0.06 -0.35 -3.24
CA ALA A 31 1.43 -0.66 -2.88
C ALA A 31 2.34 0.52 -3.21
N VAL A 32 3.48 0.58 -2.51
CA VAL A 32 4.65 1.40 -2.85
C VAL A 32 5.81 0.45 -3.08
N LEU A 33 6.51 0.63 -4.19
CA LEU A 33 7.73 -0.11 -4.55
C LEU A 33 8.85 0.91 -4.70
N SER A 34 10.03 0.61 -4.17
CA SER A 34 11.18 1.51 -4.17
C SER A 34 12.49 0.75 -4.35
N ARG A 35 13.40 1.31 -5.16
CA ARG A 35 14.79 0.83 -5.27
C ARG A 35 15.74 1.51 -4.28
N VAL A 36 15.26 2.53 -3.56
CA VAL A 36 16.06 3.38 -2.66
C VAL A 36 15.66 3.19 -1.19
N GLY A 37 15.08 2.04 -0.87
CA GLY A 37 14.56 1.71 0.46
C GLY A 37 13.11 2.14 0.69
N ILE A 38 12.49 1.52 1.71
CA ILE A 38 11.16 1.84 2.23
C ILE A 38 11.21 1.95 3.76
N GLU A 39 10.82 3.11 4.29
CA GLU A 39 10.75 3.40 5.72
C GLU A 39 9.40 4.02 6.11
N ASP A 40 9.11 4.10 7.41
CA ASP A 40 7.93 4.79 7.98
C ASP A 40 6.59 4.44 7.30
N VAL A 41 6.38 3.15 7.00
CA VAL A 41 5.18 2.69 6.30
C VAL A 41 3.94 2.95 7.13
N VAL A 42 2.95 3.62 6.54
CA VAL A 42 1.62 3.85 7.12
C VAL A 42 0.57 3.28 6.17
N LYS A 43 -0.17 2.26 6.61
CA LYS A 43 -1.32 1.69 5.90
C LYS A 43 -2.58 2.47 6.26
N GLY A 44 -3.40 2.80 5.27
CA GLY A 44 -4.60 3.64 5.44
C GLY A 44 -4.31 5.14 5.44
N LEU A 45 -5.37 5.95 5.42
CA LEU A 45 -5.25 7.39 5.64
C LEU A 45 -5.32 7.70 7.14
N PRO A 46 -4.43 8.55 7.68
CA PRO A 46 -4.57 9.05 9.03
C PRO A 46 -5.94 9.72 9.21
N GLY A 47 -6.70 9.26 10.21
CA GLY A 47 -8.06 9.76 10.43
C GLY A 47 -9.11 9.29 9.42
N ASP A 48 -8.83 8.21 8.67
CA ASP A 48 -9.81 7.60 7.77
C ASP A 48 -11.09 7.24 8.54
N PRO A 49 -12.26 7.84 8.21
CA PRO A 49 -13.52 7.51 8.86
C PRO A 49 -13.98 6.07 8.58
N GLY A 50 -13.31 5.38 7.64
CA GLY A 50 -13.73 4.09 7.15
C GLY A 50 -15.02 4.19 6.34
N TYR A 51 -15.47 3.05 5.84
CA TYR A 51 -16.72 2.93 5.10
C TYR A 51 -17.55 1.82 5.74
N GLU A 52 -18.78 2.15 6.17
CA GLU A 52 -19.67 1.20 6.89
C GLU A 52 -18.96 0.52 8.09
N GLY A 53 -18.10 1.26 8.78
CA GLY A 53 -17.32 0.76 9.92
C GLY A 53 -16.12 -0.11 9.56
N ALA A 54 -15.78 -0.25 8.28
CA ALA A 54 -14.61 -0.99 7.81
C ALA A 54 -13.61 -0.10 7.07
N GLN A 55 -12.33 -0.24 7.39
CA GLN A 55 -11.26 0.38 6.59
C GLN A 55 -11.01 -0.44 5.33
N GLU A 56 -11.01 0.23 4.18
CA GLU A 56 -10.68 -0.40 2.91
C GLU A 56 -9.21 -0.17 2.56
N PRO A 57 -8.54 -1.14 1.90
CA PRO A 57 -7.14 -0.99 1.52
C PRO A 57 -6.99 -0.05 0.32
N ARG A 58 -7.10 1.25 0.57
CA ARG A 58 -7.13 2.31 -0.46
C ARG A 58 -5.98 3.30 -0.35
N ALA A 59 -5.25 3.30 0.76
CA ALA A 59 -4.10 4.17 0.92
C ALA A 59 -2.95 3.44 1.61
N ILE A 60 -1.75 3.79 1.19
CA ILE A 60 -0.50 3.46 1.88
C ILE A 60 0.50 4.59 1.60
N SER A 61 1.33 4.90 2.58
CA SER A 61 2.48 5.76 2.39
C SER A 61 3.74 5.19 2.98
N ALA A 62 4.87 5.63 2.43
CA ALA A 62 6.19 5.27 2.89
C ALA A 62 7.16 6.41 2.59
N THR A 63 8.24 6.48 3.36
CA THR A 63 9.41 7.30 3.05
C THR A 63 10.33 6.49 2.13
N CYS A 64 10.68 7.07 0.98
CA CYS A 64 11.58 6.48 -0.02
C CYS A 64 12.71 7.47 -0.30
N GLY A 65 13.88 7.26 0.30
CA GLY A 65 14.94 8.27 0.31
C GLY A 65 14.44 9.58 0.93
N PRO A 66 14.62 10.75 0.28
CA PRO A 66 14.19 12.03 0.84
C PRO A 66 12.69 12.33 0.69
N ALA A 67 11.90 11.44 0.08
CA ALA A 67 10.53 11.72 -0.31
C ALA A 67 9.51 10.89 0.49
N ARG A 68 8.43 11.53 0.94
CA ARG A 68 7.21 10.86 1.41
C ARG A 68 6.30 10.57 0.23
N VAL A 69 6.07 9.30 -0.07
CA VAL A 69 5.23 8.86 -1.21
C VAL A 69 3.89 8.33 -0.70
N TRP A 70 2.82 8.70 -1.40
CA TRP A 70 1.47 8.19 -1.18
C TRP A 70 0.97 7.45 -2.41
N SER A 71 0.46 6.23 -2.20
CA SER A 71 -0.26 5.44 -3.20
C SER A 71 -1.71 5.35 -2.75
N VAL A 72 -2.62 5.95 -3.53
CA VAL A 72 -4.03 6.12 -3.15
C VAL A 72 -4.93 5.67 -4.28
N TYR A 73 -5.92 4.83 -3.94
CA TYR A 73 -7.01 4.42 -4.80
C TYR A 73 -8.30 5.12 -4.37
N VAL A 74 -8.55 6.28 -4.97
CA VAL A 74 -9.71 7.13 -4.69
C VAL A 74 -11.00 6.40 -5.15
N PRO A 75 -12.04 6.33 -4.30
CA PRO A 75 -13.34 5.82 -4.70
C PRO A 75 -13.90 6.54 -5.94
N ASN A 76 -14.48 5.79 -6.87
CA ASN A 76 -15.22 6.37 -7.99
C ASN A 76 -16.72 6.32 -7.67
N GLY A 77 -17.39 7.47 -7.68
CA GLY A 77 -18.85 7.59 -7.59
C GLY A 77 -19.46 7.24 -6.24
N ARG A 78 -18.66 7.21 -5.17
CA ARG A 78 -19.09 6.83 -3.81
C ARG A 78 -18.27 7.56 -2.75
#